data_AF-K1ZAY3-F1
#
_entry.id   AF-K1ZAY3-F1
#
_cell.length_a   1.000
_cell.length_b   1.000
_cell.length_c   1.000
_cell.angle_alpha   90.00
_cell.angle_beta   90.00
_cell.angle_gamma   90.00
#
_symmetry.space_group_name_H-M   'P 1'
#
loop_
_entity.id
_entity.type
_entity.pdbx_description
1 polymer ?
#
loop_
_entity_poly.entity_id
_entity_poly.type
_entity_poly.pdbx_seq_one_letter_code
_entity_poly.pdbx_strand_id
1 'polypeptide(L)'
;MLAKRLAAYQIFKKLELPKWSVNLGKLDLAKIIYYTDPLLPKSVSDWKKVPKQARETFAKLGIPQAEKEMLAGAGAQFESSVVYHRLKKQWEKLGVIFMDMDEAVKKYPRIIKQYFMTSCVSPSLHKFAALHAAVWSGGTFMYVPKKVSVKLPLQAYFRLNKARMGQFEHTLIILE
;
A
#
# COMPACT_ATOMS: atom_id res chain seq x y z
N MET A 1 -2.64 -16.06 0.56
CA MET A 1 -2.36 -15.22 -0.63
C MET A 1 -1.39 -15.86 -1.63
N LEU A 2 -0.51 -16.79 -1.20
CA LEU A 2 0.50 -17.43 -2.06
C LEU A 2 -0.02 -17.94 -3.42
N ALA A 3 -1.09 -18.72 -3.44
CA ALA A 3 -1.64 -19.26 -4.70
C ALA A 3 -2.02 -18.17 -5.71
N LYS A 4 -2.65 -17.07 -5.26
CA LYS A 4 -2.96 -15.92 -6.13
C LYS A 4 -1.68 -15.27 -6.68
N ARG A 5 -0.65 -15.10 -5.86
CA ARG A 5 0.65 -14.53 -6.26
C ARG A 5 1.36 -15.40 -7.30
N LEU A 6 1.40 -16.71 -7.08
CA LEU A 6 1.99 -17.67 -8.03
C LEU A 6 1.23 -17.70 -9.36
N ALA A 7 -0.10 -17.68 -9.32
CA ALA A 7 -0.93 -17.58 -10.53
C ALA A 7 -0.64 -16.29 -11.31
N ALA A 8 -0.57 -15.15 -10.61
CA ALA A 8 -0.23 -13.86 -11.21
C ALA A 8 1.17 -13.86 -11.84
N TYR A 9 2.15 -14.52 -11.21
CA TYR A 9 3.48 -14.68 -11.79
C TYR A 9 3.47 -15.50 -13.09
N GLN A 10 2.65 -16.54 -13.19
CA GLN A 10 2.49 -17.28 -14.44
C GLN A 10 1.87 -16.42 -15.54
N ILE A 11 0.89 -15.57 -15.19
CA ILE A 11 0.30 -14.60 -16.13
C ILE A 11 1.37 -13.60 -16.59
N PHE A 12 2.14 -13.04 -15.66
CA PHE A 12 3.21 -12.07 -15.94
C PHE A 12 4.23 -12.60 -16.96
N LYS A 13 4.64 -13.87 -16.83
CA LYS A 13 5.58 -14.49 -17.77
C LYS A 13 5.02 -14.61 -19.20
N LYS A 14 3.71 -14.77 -19.35
CA LYS A 14 3.04 -14.95 -20.64
C LYS A 14 2.70 -13.64 -21.33
N LEU A 15 2.42 -12.58 -20.57
CA LEU A 15 2.04 -11.29 -21.14
C LEU A 15 3.25 -10.53 -21.70
N GLU A 16 3.07 -9.87 -22.83
CA GLU A 16 4.05 -8.91 -23.38
C GLU A 16 3.93 -7.53 -22.72
N LEU A 17 4.92 -6.66 -22.94
CA LEU A 17 4.82 -5.27 -22.52
C LEU A 17 3.68 -4.56 -23.29
N PRO A 18 2.88 -3.72 -22.62
CA PRO A 18 1.80 -3.00 -23.29
C PRO A 18 2.36 -2.05 -24.35
N LYS A 19 1.76 -2.06 -25.55
CA LYS A 19 2.17 -1.21 -26.70
C LYS A 19 1.43 0.13 -26.76
N TRP A 20 0.39 0.30 -25.95
CA TRP A 20 -0.46 1.50 -25.91
C TRP A 20 0.08 2.62 -25.01
N SER A 21 1.23 2.41 -24.37
CA SER A 21 1.85 3.36 -23.43
C SER A 21 3.10 4.02 -24.04
N VAL A 22 3.87 4.72 -23.22
CA VAL A 22 5.20 5.22 -23.57
C VAL A 22 6.09 4.09 -24.07
N ASN A 23 7.18 4.41 -24.79
CA ASN A 23 8.09 3.39 -25.29
C ASN A 23 8.83 2.70 -24.12
N LEU A 24 8.51 1.42 -23.90
CA LEU A 24 9.08 0.57 -22.85
C LEU A 24 10.21 -0.35 -23.35
N GLY A 25 10.68 -0.21 -24.59
CA GLY A 25 11.66 -1.13 -25.18
C GLY A 25 13.01 -1.18 -24.46
N LYS A 26 13.35 -0.14 -23.67
CA LYS A 26 14.56 -0.08 -22.84
C LYS A 26 14.34 -0.57 -21.40
N LEU A 27 13.10 -0.86 -21.01
CA LEU A 27 12.77 -1.25 -19.64
C LEU A 27 13.14 -2.71 -19.41
N ASP A 28 14.19 -2.93 -18.62
CA ASP A 28 14.60 -4.26 -18.17
C ASP A 28 14.02 -4.54 -16.78
N LEU A 29 12.90 -5.27 -16.76
CA LEU A 29 12.22 -5.63 -15.52
C LEU A 29 13.09 -6.51 -14.60
N ALA A 30 14.05 -7.27 -15.14
CA ALA A 30 14.91 -8.15 -14.34
C ALA A 30 15.95 -7.37 -13.53
N LYS A 31 16.23 -6.11 -13.90
CA LYS A 31 17.15 -5.22 -13.17
C LYS A 31 16.48 -4.42 -12.05
N ILE A 32 15.16 -4.54 -11.89
CA ILE A 32 14.40 -3.81 -10.87
C ILE A 32 14.44 -4.61 -9.56
N ILE A 33 14.76 -3.93 -8.46
CA ILE A 33 14.64 -4.49 -7.12
C ILE A 33 13.16 -4.43 -6.72
N TYR A 34 12.52 -5.60 -6.57
CA TYR A 34 11.08 -5.70 -6.29
C TYR A 34 10.71 -5.62 -4.81
N TYR A 35 11.63 -5.94 -3.92
CA TYR A 35 11.43 -5.82 -2.48
C TYR A 35 12.71 -5.32 -1.84
N THR A 36 12.56 -4.36 -0.95
CA THR A 36 13.63 -3.92 -0.08
C THR A 36 13.07 -3.73 1.31
N ASP A 37 13.65 -4.43 2.28
CA ASP A 37 13.35 -4.17 3.67
C ASP A 37 13.99 -2.83 4.05
N PRO A 38 13.21 -1.87 4.58
CA PRO A 38 13.77 -0.59 4.97
C PRO A 38 14.70 -0.71 6.20
N LEU A 39 14.86 -1.89 6.80
CA LEU A 39 15.58 -2.12 8.06
C LEU A 39 15.00 -1.26 9.20
N LEU A 40 13.71 -0.97 9.09
CA LEU A 40 12.94 -0.16 10.02
C LEU A 40 11.88 -1.03 10.73
N PRO A 41 11.48 -0.70 11.96
CA PRO A 41 10.33 -1.34 12.60
C PRO A 41 9.08 -1.20 11.73
N LYS A 42 8.38 -2.30 11.50
CA LYS A 42 7.16 -2.34 10.69
C LYS A 42 5.98 -1.78 11.50
N SER A 43 5.17 -0.93 10.85
CA SER A 43 3.82 -0.54 11.28
C SER A 43 3.72 -0.10 12.76
N VAL A 44 4.45 0.95 13.16
CA VAL A 44 4.30 1.51 14.51
C VAL A 44 3.21 2.59 14.52
N SER A 45 2.36 2.57 15.55
CA SER A 45 1.32 3.59 15.77
C SER A 45 1.78 4.73 16.69
N ASP A 46 2.86 4.51 17.44
CA ASP A 46 3.50 5.53 18.27
C ASP A 46 4.58 6.27 17.47
N TRP A 47 4.36 7.57 17.28
CA TRP A 47 5.29 8.46 16.61
C TRP A 47 6.71 8.37 17.17
N LYS A 48 6.89 8.22 18.48
CA LYS A 48 8.22 8.15 19.11
C LYS A 48 9.00 6.90 18.69
N LYS A 49 8.31 5.84 18.30
CA LYS A 49 8.90 4.59 17.82
C LYS A 49 9.23 4.61 16.33
N VAL A 50 8.81 5.65 15.60
CA VAL A 50 9.17 5.83 14.20
C VAL A 50 10.68 6.15 14.12
N PRO A 51 11.45 5.46 13.26
CA PRO A 51 12.88 5.72 13.07
C PRO A 51 13.20 7.18 12.78
N LYS A 52 14.35 7.64 13.26
CA LYS A 52 14.77 9.05 13.15
C LYS A 52 14.72 9.57 11.71
N GLN A 53 15.27 8.82 10.76
CA GLN A 53 15.28 9.20 9.34
C GLN A 53 13.87 9.38 8.75
N ALA A 54 12.92 8.52 9.15
CA ALA A 54 11.52 8.62 8.73
C ALA A 54 10.81 9.79 9.41
N ARG A 55 11.04 10.02 10.72
CA ARG A 55 10.49 11.17 11.45
C ARG A 55 10.95 12.51 10.88
N GLU A 56 12.24 12.66 10.60
CA GLU A 56 12.80 13.89 10.01
C GLU A 56 12.20 14.17 8.64
N THR A 57 12.07 13.13 7.82
CA THR A 57 11.39 13.21 6.53
C THR A 57 9.94 13.69 6.69
N PHE A 58 9.17 13.06 7.56
CA PHE A 58 7.77 13.39 7.75
C PHE A 58 7.55 14.75 8.41
N ALA A 59 8.46 15.18 9.29
CA ALA A 59 8.45 16.51 9.88
C ALA A 59 8.63 17.58 8.79
N LYS A 60 9.58 17.38 7.87
CA LYS A 60 9.77 18.26 6.70
C LYS A 60 8.54 18.31 5.78
N LEU A 61 7.77 17.22 5.73
CA LEU A 61 6.52 17.12 4.96
C LEU A 61 5.29 17.64 5.73
N GLY A 62 5.43 18.08 6.99
CA GLY A 62 4.32 18.59 7.80
C GLY A 62 3.31 17.54 8.27
N ILE A 63 3.59 16.24 8.11
CA ILE A 63 2.63 15.16 8.42
C ILE A 63 2.15 15.18 9.88
N PRO A 64 3.01 15.37 10.91
CA PRO A 64 2.55 15.38 12.30
C PRO A 64 1.56 16.50 12.62
N GLN A 65 1.76 17.67 12.00
CA GLN A 65 0.89 18.82 12.20
C GLN A 65 -0.45 18.61 11.49
N ALA A 66 -0.41 18.17 10.22
CA ALA A 66 -1.60 17.82 9.46
C ALA A 66 -2.44 16.75 10.16
N GLU A 67 -1.81 15.71 10.71
CA GLU A 67 -2.51 14.65 11.44
C GLU A 67 -3.28 15.18 12.66
N LYS A 68 -2.65 16.09 13.41
CA LYS A 68 -3.24 16.66 14.62
C LYS A 68 -4.43 17.56 14.27
N GLU A 69 -4.25 18.45 13.30
CA GLU A 69 -5.18 19.54 13.00
C GLU A 69 -6.28 19.14 12.00
N MET A 70 -5.97 18.34 10.98
CA MET A 70 -6.81 18.23 9.78
C MET A 70 -7.13 16.82 9.31
N LEU A 71 -6.38 15.79 9.70
CA LEU A 71 -6.62 14.42 9.18
C LEU A 71 -7.46 13.56 10.14
N ALA A 72 -8.24 12.64 9.56
CA ALA A 72 -8.87 11.52 10.27
C ALA A 72 -7.83 10.47 10.70
N GLY A 73 -6.74 10.35 9.96
CA GLY A 73 -5.69 9.35 10.12
C GLY A 73 -4.62 9.50 9.06
N ALA A 74 -3.45 8.91 9.32
CA ALA A 74 -2.29 8.96 8.44
C ALA A 74 -1.59 7.60 8.38
N GLY A 75 -1.22 7.18 7.18
CA GLY A 75 -0.39 6.02 6.90
C GLY A 75 0.85 6.46 6.13
N ALA A 76 2.00 5.85 6.41
CA ALA A 76 3.22 6.17 5.68
C ALA A 76 4.13 4.97 5.47
N GLN A 77 4.59 4.83 4.23
CA GLN A 77 5.42 3.74 3.76
C GLN A 77 6.78 4.24 3.28
N PHE A 78 7.80 3.52 3.71
CA PHE A 78 9.17 3.65 3.22
C PHE A 78 9.52 2.37 2.48
N GLU A 79 10.00 2.53 1.25
CA GLU A 79 10.39 1.39 0.41
C GLU A 79 9.22 0.39 0.30
N SER A 80 9.42 -0.85 0.76
CA SER A 80 8.46 -1.93 0.63
C SER A 80 7.64 -2.17 1.90
N SER A 81 7.71 -1.29 2.91
CA SER A 81 7.00 -1.50 4.19
C SER A 81 6.38 -0.23 4.76
N VAL A 82 5.16 -0.37 5.26
CA VAL A 82 4.49 0.66 6.06
C VAL A 82 5.21 0.77 7.41
N VAL A 83 5.65 1.98 7.74
CA VAL A 83 6.38 2.26 8.99
C VAL A 83 5.54 3.02 9.99
N TYR A 84 4.49 3.70 9.55
CA TYR A 84 3.59 4.45 10.40
C TYR A 84 2.15 4.26 9.96
N HIS A 85 1.26 4.02 10.92
CA HIS A 85 -0.17 3.99 10.64
C HIS A 85 -0.97 4.41 11.88
N ARG A 86 -1.88 5.38 11.72
CA ARG A 86 -2.75 5.84 12.81
C ARG A 86 -4.10 6.31 12.31
N LEU A 87 -5.15 5.93 13.01
CA LEU A 87 -6.52 6.42 12.83
C LEU A 87 -6.97 7.09 14.13
N LYS A 88 -7.72 8.21 14.03
CA LYS A 88 -8.32 8.84 15.21
C LYS A 88 -9.37 7.89 15.81
N LYS A 89 -9.30 7.70 17.13
CA LYS A 89 -10.19 6.79 17.90
C LYS A 89 -11.68 6.98 17.62
N GLN A 90 -12.12 8.20 17.29
CA GLN A 90 -13.51 8.48 16.96
C GLN A 90 -14.01 7.69 15.74
N TRP A 91 -13.14 7.47 14.74
CA TRP A 91 -13.49 6.72 13.53
C TRP A 91 -13.36 5.21 13.75
N GLU A 92 -12.38 4.78 14.53
CA GLU A 92 -12.25 3.37 14.96
C GLU A 92 -13.51 2.91 15.70
N LYS A 93 -14.05 3.74 16.60
CA LYS A 93 -15.32 3.45 17.31
C LYS A 93 -16.52 3.30 16.39
N LEU A 94 -16.49 3.93 15.22
CA LEU A 94 -17.53 3.83 14.19
C LEU A 94 -17.29 2.64 13.25
N GLY A 95 -16.28 1.81 13.50
CA GLY A 95 -15.97 0.63 12.69
C GLY A 95 -15.15 0.93 11.43
N VAL A 96 -14.63 2.16 11.28
CA VAL A 96 -13.72 2.49 10.18
C VAL A 96 -12.41 1.76 10.41
N ILE A 97 -11.94 1.06 9.38
CA ILE A 97 -10.63 0.42 9.37
C ILE A 97 -9.76 1.24 8.43
N PHE A 98 -8.61 1.67 8.93
CA PHE A 98 -7.52 2.22 8.15
C PHE A 98 -6.28 1.53 8.68
N MET A 99 -5.56 0.78 7.85
CA MET A 99 -4.36 0.06 8.28
C MET A 99 -3.44 -0.36 7.12
N ASP A 100 -2.27 -0.90 7.48
CA ASP A 100 -1.36 -1.56 6.54
C ASP A 100 -1.99 -2.82 5.90
N MET A 101 -1.72 -3.04 4.61
CA MET A 101 -2.25 -4.19 3.88
C MET A 101 -1.65 -5.53 4.33
N ASP A 102 -0.39 -5.59 4.76
CA ASP A 102 0.22 -6.84 5.24
C ASP A 102 -0.48 -7.32 6.53
N GLU A 103 -0.85 -6.38 7.40
CA GLU A 103 -1.71 -6.66 8.55
C GLU A 103 -3.16 -6.99 8.15
N ALA A 104 -3.73 -6.27 7.18
CA ALA A 104 -5.12 -6.48 6.74
C ALA A 104 -5.33 -7.90 6.18
N VAL A 105 -4.36 -8.44 5.44
CA VAL A 105 -4.39 -9.83 4.95
C VAL A 105 -4.49 -10.84 6.09
N LYS A 106 -3.90 -10.54 7.26
CA LYS A 106 -3.91 -11.41 8.44
C LYS A 106 -5.20 -11.26 9.25
N LYS A 107 -5.65 -10.02 9.48
CA LYS A 107 -6.83 -9.72 10.31
C LYS A 107 -8.15 -9.93 9.57
N TYR A 108 -8.20 -9.61 8.28
CA TYR A 108 -9.41 -9.64 7.46
C TYR A 108 -9.25 -10.48 6.18
N PRO A 109 -8.82 -11.76 6.28
CA PRO A 109 -8.46 -12.55 5.10
C PRO A 109 -9.63 -12.79 4.14
N ARG A 110 -10.88 -12.81 4.62
CA ARG A 110 -12.06 -13.02 3.78
C ARG A 110 -12.32 -11.84 2.85
N ILE A 111 -12.44 -10.64 3.40
CA ILE A 111 -12.70 -9.42 2.61
C ILE A 111 -11.53 -9.12 1.67
N ILE A 112 -10.29 -9.29 2.13
CA ILE A 112 -9.12 -9.07 1.28
C ILE A 112 -9.08 -10.06 0.12
N LYS A 113 -9.34 -11.36 0.35
CA LYS A 113 -9.36 -12.35 -0.75
C LYS A 113 -10.47 -12.06 -1.77
N GLN A 114 -11.61 -11.54 -1.31
CA GLN A 114 -12.75 -11.21 -2.14
C GLN A 114 -12.43 -10.08 -3.12
N TYR A 115 -11.75 -9.02 -2.66
CA TYR A 115 -11.55 -7.81 -3.49
C TYR A 115 -10.14 -7.66 -4.08
N PHE A 116 -9.10 -8.14 -3.40
CA PHE A 116 -7.71 -7.97 -3.85
C PHE A 116 -7.49 -8.56 -5.24
N MET A 117 -7.15 -7.66 -6.17
CA MET A 117 -6.87 -7.94 -7.58
C MET A 117 -7.93 -8.86 -8.21
N THR A 118 -9.21 -8.45 -8.13
CA THR A 118 -10.36 -9.19 -8.68
C THR A 118 -11.12 -8.36 -9.71
N SER A 119 -12.21 -7.70 -9.31
CA SER A 119 -13.13 -6.97 -10.18
C SER A 119 -12.57 -5.65 -10.68
N CYS A 120 -11.92 -4.86 -9.82
CA CYS A 120 -11.42 -3.53 -10.21
C CYS A 120 -10.15 -3.61 -11.07
N VAL A 121 -9.18 -4.43 -10.65
CA VAL A 121 -7.89 -4.62 -11.35
C VAL A 121 -7.55 -6.11 -11.35
N SER A 122 -7.78 -6.78 -12.47
CA SER A 122 -7.38 -8.18 -12.63
C SER A 122 -5.86 -8.30 -12.88
N PRO A 123 -5.18 -9.34 -12.38
CA PRO A 123 -3.81 -9.65 -12.78
C PRO A 123 -3.65 -9.84 -14.29
N SER A 124 -4.71 -10.22 -15.00
CA SER A 124 -4.68 -10.39 -16.46
C SER A 124 -4.80 -9.09 -17.26
N LEU A 125 -5.02 -7.94 -16.60
CA LEU A 125 -5.27 -6.66 -17.28
C LEU A 125 -4.09 -6.24 -18.18
N HIS A 126 -2.87 -6.32 -17.65
CA HIS A 126 -1.63 -6.10 -18.40
C HIS A 126 -0.43 -6.62 -17.60
N LYS A 127 0.76 -6.67 -18.22
CA LYS A 127 1.98 -7.22 -17.61
C LYS A 127 2.32 -6.61 -16.25
N PHE A 128 2.15 -5.30 -16.07
CA PHE A 128 2.39 -4.64 -14.78
C PHE A 128 1.37 -5.00 -13.69
N ALA A 129 0.10 -5.24 -14.02
CA ALA A 129 -0.90 -5.70 -13.06
C ALA A 129 -0.59 -7.13 -12.60
N ALA A 130 -0.17 -7.99 -13.53
CA ALA A 130 0.30 -9.33 -13.22
C ALA A 130 1.54 -9.30 -12.30
N LEU A 131 2.52 -8.45 -12.63
CA LEU A 131 3.71 -8.25 -11.80
C LEU A 131 3.34 -7.76 -10.41
N HIS A 132 2.49 -6.72 -10.32
CA HIS A 132 2.00 -6.17 -9.06
C HIS A 132 1.36 -7.25 -8.18
N ALA A 133 0.44 -8.04 -8.73
CA ALA A 133 -0.20 -9.12 -7.98
C ALA A 133 0.79 -10.20 -7.50
N ALA A 134 1.89 -10.44 -8.22
CA ALA A 134 2.91 -11.39 -7.83
C ALA A 134 3.78 -10.87 -6.67
N VAL A 135 4.29 -9.64 -6.80
CA VAL A 135 5.36 -9.10 -5.93
C VAL A 135 4.90 -8.04 -4.92
N TRP A 136 3.61 -7.69 -4.89
CA TRP A 136 3.01 -6.71 -3.97
C TRP A 136 3.59 -6.74 -2.54
N SER A 137 3.84 -5.57 -1.97
CA SER A 137 4.32 -5.38 -0.59
C SER A 137 3.84 -4.06 0.00
N GLY A 138 3.34 -4.07 1.24
CA GLY A 138 2.85 -2.87 1.93
C GLY A 138 1.58 -2.29 1.30
N GLY A 139 1.35 -1.00 1.43
CA GLY A 139 0.15 -0.31 0.98
C GLY A 139 -0.90 -0.16 2.06
N THR A 140 -2.13 0.15 1.65
CA THR A 140 -3.14 0.67 2.57
C THR A 140 -4.47 -0.03 2.38
N PHE A 141 -5.05 -0.52 3.47
CA PHE A 141 -6.40 -1.04 3.53
C PHE A 141 -7.31 -0.05 4.23
N MET A 142 -8.40 0.33 3.55
CA MET A 142 -9.46 1.16 4.11
C MET A 142 -10.81 0.46 3.96
N TYR A 143 -11.57 0.43 5.05
CA TYR A 143 -12.95 -0.02 5.06
C TYR A 143 -13.82 0.97 5.84
N VAL A 144 -14.89 1.43 5.21
CA VAL A 144 -15.89 2.33 5.82
C VAL A 144 -17.24 1.59 5.85
N PRO A 145 -17.80 1.32 7.04
CA PRO A 145 -19.09 0.63 7.17
C PRO A 145 -20.26 1.45 6.62
N LYS A 146 -21.37 0.76 6.35
CA LYS A 146 -22.64 1.39 5.95
C LYS A 146 -23.03 2.50 6.91
N LYS A 147 -23.51 3.61 6.34
CA LYS A 147 -24.02 4.79 7.07
C LYS A 147 -22.95 5.52 7.91
N VAL A 148 -21.67 5.20 7.73
CA VAL A 148 -20.56 5.93 8.37
C VAL A 148 -19.98 6.92 7.36
N SER A 149 -19.83 8.18 7.77
CA SER A 149 -19.23 9.24 6.94
C SER A 149 -18.00 9.80 7.63
N VAL A 150 -16.82 9.61 7.01
CA VAL A 150 -15.54 10.14 7.51
C VAL A 150 -15.38 11.58 6.99
N LYS A 151 -15.60 12.56 7.86
CA LYS A 151 -15.65 13.99 7.50
C LYS A 151 -14.28 14.67 7.40
N LEU A 152 -13.22 13.99 7.79
CA LEU A 152 -11.84 14.49 7.71
C LEU A 152 -11.05 13.62 6.72
N PRO A 153 -10.14 14.20 5.94
CA PRO A 153 -9.33 13.44 4.99
C PRO A 153 -8.46 12.38 5.67
N LEU A 154 -8.30 11.24 5.00
CA LEU A 154 -7.30 10.22 5.31
C LEU A 154 -6.14 10.37 4.34
N GLN A 155 -4.91 10.24 4.82
CA GLN A 155 -3.72 10.42 3.99
C GLN A 155 -2.82 9.20 4.06
N ALA A 156 -2.42 8.70 2.89
CA ALA A 156 -1.37 7.68 2.76
C ALA A 156 -0.19 8.28 2.00
N TYR A 157 1.01 8.20 2.57
CA TYR A 157 2.23 8.73 1.97
C TYR A 157 3.19 7.59 1.61
N PHE A 158 3.74 7.67 0.40
CA PHE A 158 4.62 6.65 -0.17
C PHE A 158 5.95 7.27 -0.57
N ARG A 159 7.07 6.67 -0.16
CA ARG A 159 8.41 7.19 -0.45
C ARG A 159 9.40 6.12 -0.89
N LEU A 160 10.01 6.37 -2.05
CA LEU A 160 11.15 5.65 -2.60
C LEU A 160 12.43 6.45 -2.33
N ASN A 161 13.44 5.82 -1.74
CA ASN A 161 14.76 6.43 -1.54
C ASN A 161 15.91 5.67 -2.23
N LYS A 162 15.68 4.43 -2.67
CA LYS A 162 16.72 3.59 -3.27
C LYS A 162 16.64 3.60 -4.79
N ALA A 163 17.80 3.74 -5.42
CA ALA A 163 17.92 3.67 -6.87
C ALA A 163 17.54 2.27 -7.38
N ARG A 164 16.95 2.22 -8.59
CA ARG A 164 16.56 0.98 -9.29
C ARG A 164 15.53 0.10 -8.56
N MET A 165 14.85 0.66 -7.56
CA MET A 165 13.76 0.00 -6.85
C MET A 165 12.43 0.24 -7.58
N GLY A 166 11.58 -0.79 -7.62
CA GLY A 166 10.17 -0.66 -7.99
C GLY A 166 9.29 -0.62 -6.74
N GLN A 167 8.23 0.17 -6.77
CA GLN A 167 7.21 0.20 -5.73
C GLN A 167 5.99 -0.61 -6.16
N PHE A 168 5.50 -1.45 -5.26
CA PHE A 168 4.39 -2.36 -5.49
C PHE A 168 3.42 -2.33 -4.31
N GLU A 169 3.04 -1.15 -3.85
CA GLU A 169 2.02 -0.91 -2.83
C GLU A 169 0.62 -1.13 -3.41
N HIS A 170 -0.25 -1.80 -2.66
CA HIS A 170 -1.65 -1.92 -3.07
C HIS A 170 -2.52 -1.12 -2.12
N THR A 171 -3.36 -0.26 -2.67
CA THR A 171 -4.39 0.44 -1.90
C THR A 171 -5.73 -0.20 -2.19
N LEU A 172 -6.36 -0.77 -1.16
CA LEU A 172 -7.69 -1.36 -1.25
C LEU A 172 -8.65 -0.55 -0.38
N ILE A 173 -9.62 0.08 -1.02
CA ILE A 173 -10.65 0.89 -0.39
C ILE A 173 -12.00 0.22 -0.59
N ILE A 174 -12.74 0.01 0.49
CA ILE A 174 -14.08 -0.57 0.49
C ILE A 174 -15.00 0.38 1.25
N LEU A 175 -16.05 0.84 0.57
CA LEU A 175 -17.11 1.68 1.14
C LEU A 175 -18.41 0.88 1.01
N GLU A 176 -19.12 0.64 2.13
CA GLU A 176 -20.39 -0.08 2.12
C GLU A 176 -21.64 0.81 2.11
#